data_AF-A0A397MBW4-F1
#
_entry.id   AF-A0A397MBW4-F1
#
_cell.length_a   1.000
_cell.length_b   1.000
_cell.length_c   1.000
_cell.angle_alpha   90.00
_cell.angle_beta   90.00
_cell.angle_gamma   90.00
#
_symmetry.space_group_name_H-M   'P 1'
#
loop_
_entity.id
_entity.type
_entity.pdbx_description
1 polymer ?
#
loop_
_entity_poly.entity_id
_entity_poly.type
_entity_poly.pdbx_seq_one_letter_code
_entity_poly.pdbx_strand_id
1 'polypeptide(L)'
;MQFTMVDTTTDHGSYKGDPAKTAFGKVNDNFGNFTAPKAMGAVLAAPSTAEGVADFRRLAVSDLPDSIRPVAESGSQRLFWATPAQGSGTPGLRSIAVVDLPDSVARTDIGQDWTATPRFGFIQSTGIRSRNNIAYGPNYITFEWTSGMRMWVDGMNVGTIATVSDPRIKHLWETVGPGDLADVLSVVPKTWRFRDIAIWSDDGVRRRSFNSNELEDVDPTLVSGDRDAVNEFNGTPQPQNIDPLAVCSKLWGALREEATARMALEERLAVLEAASHGGSSP
;
A
#
# COMPACT_ATOMS: atom_id res chain seq x y z
N MET A 1 -83.39 34.40 -49.19
CA MET A 1 -82.60 33.59 -48.23
C MET A 1 -83.28 33.69 -46.89
N GLN A 2 -83.84 32.58 -46.42
CA GLN A 2 -84.61 32.53 -45.19
C GLN A 2 -83.66 32.01 -44.09
N PHE A 3 -83.35 32.86 -43.10
CA PHE A 3 -82.56 32.45 -41.95
C PHE A 3 -83.45 31.64 -41.00
N THR A 4 -83.17 30.35 -40.87
CA THR A 4 -83.78 29.52 -39.83
C THR A 4 -83.06 29.82 -38.52
N MET A 5 -83.79 30.37 -37.54
CA MET A 5 -83.27 30.61 -36.20
C MET A 5 -82.98 29.24 -35.56
N VAL A 6 -81.71 28.98 -35.22
CA VAL A 6 -81.32 27.78 -34.50
C VAL A 6 -81.79 27.95 -33.06
N ASP A 7 -82.78 27.16 -32.66
CA ASP A 7 -83.30 27.12 -31.30
C ASP A 7 -82.26 26.45 -30.38
N THR A 8 -81.69 27.25 -29.48
CA THR A 8 -80.71 26.79 -28.49
C THR A 8 -81.35 26.40 -27.15
N THR A 9 -82.68 26.44 -27.07
CA THR A 9 -83.46 26.23 -25.84
C THR A 9 -84.20 24.91 -25.77
N THR A 10 -84.32 24.19 -26.89
CA THR A 10 -84.96 22.86 -26.96
C THR A 10 -83.94 21.73 -26.88
N ASP A 11 -84.21 20.73 -26.04
CA ASP A 11 -83.32 19.60 -25.71
C ASP A 11 -83.24 18.60 -26.87
N HIS A 12 -82.10 18.53 -27.57
CA HIS A 12 -81.89 17.74 -28.79
C HIS A 12 -81.05 16.47 -28.58
N GLY A 13 -81.41 15.64 -27.60
CA GLY A 13 -80.76 14.36 -27.32
C GLY A 13 -79.81 14.42 -26.12
N SER A 14 -78.88 13.47 -26.01
CA SER A 14 -78.13 13.13 -24.77
C SER A 14 -77.21 14.21 -24.19
N TYR A 15 -77.29 15.47 -24.64
CA TYR A 15 -76.48 16.59 -24.17
C TYR A 15 -77.31 17.52 -23.26
N LYS A 16 -77.46 17.14 -21.98
CA LYS A 16 -78.03 18.02 -20.96
C LYS A 16 -77.09 19.19 -20.63
N GLY A 17 -77.49 20.40 -21.00
CA GLY A 17 -76.89 21.67 -20.54
C GLY A 17 -76.17 22.47 -21.63
N ASP A 18 -76.14 23.80 -21.44
CA ASP A 18 -75.54 24.81 -22.33
C ASP A 18 -74.25 24.28 -23.02
N PRO A 19 -74.25 24.14 -24.36
CA PRO A 19 -73.11 23.61 -25.11
C PRO A 19 -71.83 24.41 -24.87
N ALA A 20 -71.95 25.72 -24.66
CA ALA A 20 -70.81 26.57 -24.33
C ALA A 20 -70.27 26.19 -22.95
N LYS A 21 -71.14 26.05 -21.95
CA LYS A 21 -70.73 25.62 -20.60
C LYS A 21 -70.05 24.26 -20.60
N THR A 22 -70.55 23.31 -21.40
CA THR A 22 -69.94 21.98 -21.53
C THR A 22 -68.59 22.02 -22.25
N ALA A 23 -68.47 22.82 -23.32
CA ALA A 23 -67.21 23.00 -24.03
C ALA A 23 -66.16 23.72 -23.17
N PHE A 24 -66.52 24.83 -22.52
CA PHE A 24 -65.64 25.57 -21.62
C PHE A 24 -65.30 24.77 -20.36
N GLY A 25 -66.23 23.95 -19.85
CA GLY A 25 -65.95 23.01 -18.77
C GLY A 25 -64.85 22.02 -19.15
N LYS A 26 -64.97 21.35 -20.29
CA LYS A 26 -63.94 20.41 -20.78
C LYS A 26 -62.60 21.07 -21.02
N VAL A 27 -62.58 22.29 -21.55
CA VAL A 27 -61.34 23.05 -21.75
C VAL A 27 -60.70 23.39 -20.41
N ASN A 28 -61.47 23.88 -19.44
CA ASN A 28 -60.97 24.20 -18.11
C ASN A 28 -60.50 22.95 -17.33
N ASP A 29 -61.21 21.83 -17.43
CA ASP A 29 -60.81 20.56 -16.81
C ASP A 29 -59.47 20.06 -17.38
N ASN A 30 -59.24 20.23 -18.68
CA ASN A 30 -57.95 19.91 -19.30
C ASN A 30 -56.82 20.82 -18.80
N PHE A 31 -57.10 22.09 -18.48
CA PHE A 31 -56.09 23.02 -17.95
C PHE A 31 -55.90 22.93 -16.43
N GLY A 32 -56.89 22.46 -15.67
CA GLY A 32 -56.78 22.24 -14.22
C GLY A 32 -55.69 21.23 -13.85
N ASN A 33 -55.47 20.22 -14.69
CA ASN A 33 -54.38 19.25 -14.52
C ASN A 33 -52.97 19.85 -14.76
N PHE A 34 -52.87 21.03 -15.38
CA PHE A 34 -51.58 21.70 -15.60
C PHE A 34 -51.17 22.66 -14.48
N THR A 35 -52.12 23.11 -13.64
CA THR A 35 -51.88 24.11 -12.59
C THR A 35 -51.75 23.53 -11.18
N ALA A 36 -52.03 22.23 -10.99
CA ALA A 36 -51.74 21.55 -9.73
C ALA A 36 -50.22 21.62 -9.40
N PRO A 37 -49.83 21.81 -8.13
CA PRO A 37 -48.43 21.94 -7.73
C PRO A 37 -47.67 20.67 -8.10
N LYS A 38 -46.83 20.77 -9.14
CA LYS A 38 -46.01 19.67 -9.61
C LYS A 38 -44.96 19.37 -8.55
N ALA A 39 -44.93 18.14 -8.05
CA ALA A 39 -43.81 17.68 -7.24
C ALA A 39 -42.52 17.84 -8.08
N MET A 40 -41.46 18.41 -7.49
CA MET A 40 -40.17 18.54 -8.18
C MET A 40 -39.70 17.19 -8.72
N GLY A 41 -39.44 17.13 -10.03
CA GLY A 41 -39.01 15.91 -10.73
C GLY A 41 -40.12 14.98 -11.22
N ALA A 42 -41.40 15.38 -11.17
CA ALA A 42 -42.49 14.64 -11.79
C ALA A 42 -42.57 14.92 -13.31
N VAL A 43 -42.82 13.88 -14.09
CA VAL A 43 -43.02 13.94 -15.55
C VAL A 43 -44.40 13.37 -15.86
N LEU A 44 -45.07 13.90 -16.88
CA LEU A 44 -46.33 13.35 -17.35
C LEU A 44 -46.06 11.97 -17.97
N ALA A 45 -46.51 10.91 -17.31
CA ALA A 45 -46.29 9.54 -17.75
C ALA A 45 -47.60 8.75 -17.75
N ALA A 46 -47.71 7.77 -18.65
CA ALA A 46 -48.82 6.83 -18.64
C ALA A 46 -48.88 6.10 -17.28
N PRO A 47 -50.06 5.63 -16.84
CA PRO A 47 -50.15 4.84 -15.62
C PRO A 47 -49.30 3.58 -15.72
N SER A 48 -48.68 3.18 -14.61
CA SER A 48 -47.83 1.98 -14.55
C SER A 48 -48.64 0.68 -14.62
N THR A 49 -49.95 0.75 -14.40
CA THR A 49 -50.92 -0.30 -14.69
C THR A 49 -51.55 -0.01 -16.06
N ALA A 50 -51.72 -1.03 -16.91
CA ALA A 50 -52.03 -0.91 -18.34
C ALA A 50 -53.29 -0.10 -18.73
N GLU A 51 -54.07 0.39 -17.77
CA GLU A 51 -55.23 1.25 -17.99
C GLU A 51 -55.19 2.50 -17.10
N GLY A 52 -55.48 3.66 -17.70
CA GLY A 52 -55.66 4.94 -17.00
C GLY A 52 -55.21 6.16 -17.81
N VAL A 53 -55.54 7.35 -17.31
CA VAL A 53 -55.12 8.64 -17.88
C VAL A 53 -53.69 8.94 -17.42
N ALA A 54 -52.86 9.53 -18.29
CA ALA A 54 -51.52 9.96 -17.92
C ALA A 54 -51.57 10.98 -16.77
N ASP A 55 -50.68 10.85 -15.79
CA ASP A 55 -50.59 11.73 -14.63
C ASP A 55 -49.13 12.13 -14.37
N PHE A 56 -48.90 13.25 -13.67
CA PHE A 56 -47.57 13.71 -13.30
C PHE A 56 -47.05 12.88 -12.12
N ARG A 57 -46.17 11.93 -12.41
CA ARG A 57 -45.52 11.08 -11.40
C ARG A 57 -44.00 11.05 -11.58
N ARG A 58 -43.29 10.55 -10.58
CA ARG A 58 -41.87 10.19 -10.75
C ARG A 58 -41.79 9.07 -11.79
N LEU A 59 -40.85 9.20 -12.72
CA LEU A 59 -40.54 8.15 -13.69
C LEU A 59 -40.17 6.86 -12.95
N ALA A 60 -40.88 5.78 -13.25
CA ALA A 60 -40.54 4.44 -12.84
C ALA A 60 -39.65 3.78 -13.90
N VAL A 61 -38.93 2.72 -13.53
CA VAL A 61 -38.09 1.97 -14.49
C VAL A 61 -38.91 1.39 -15.64
N SER A 62 -40.19 1.05 -15.39
CA SER A 62 -41.15 0.63 -16.42
C SER A 62 -41.50 1.73 -17.43
N ASP A 63 -41.20 2.99 -17.16
CA ASP A 63 -41.49 4.08 -18.10
C ASP A 63 -40.33 4.32 -19.07
N LEU A 64 -39.17 3.74 -18.77
CA LEU A 64 -38.00 3.81 -19.64
C LEU A 64 -38.17 2.82 -20.80
N PRO A 65 -37.76 3.16 -22.03
CA PRO A 65 -37.72 2.21 -23.14
C PRO A 65 -36.76 1.05 -22.82
N ASP A 66 -37.02 -0.13 -23.40
CA ASP A 66 -36.23 -1.34 -23.13
C ASP A 66 -34.74 -1.18 -23.41
N SER A 67 -34.35 -0.25 -24.30
CA SER A 67 -32.95 0.12 -24.57
C SER A 67 -32.22 0.80 -23.40
N ILE A 68 -32.95 1.26 -22.38
CA ILE A 68 -32.43 1.94 -21.18
C ILE A 68 -32.75 1.14 -19.92
N ARG A 69 -33.72 0.22 -19.97
CA ARG A 69 -34.04 -0.64 -18.82
C ARG A 69 -32.85 -1.56 -18.50
N PRO A 70 -32.48 -1.69 -17.21
CA PRO A 70 -31.51 -2.70 -16.80
C PRO A 70 -32.14 -4.08 -17.03
N VAL A 71 -31.82 -4.72 -18.15
CA VAL A 71 -32.15 -6.13 -18.34
C VAL A 71 -31.31 -6.90 -17.32
N ALA A 72 -31.96 -7.67 -16.45
CA ALA A 72 -31.29 -8.47 -15.42
C ALA A 72 -30.45 -9.62 -15.99
N GLU A 73 -30.33 -9.72 -17.32
CA GLU A 73 -29.48 -10.69 -17.99
C GLU A 73 -28.05 -10.16 -18.09
N SER A 74 -27.13 -10.95 -17.53
CA SER A 74 -25.69 -10.80 -17.57
C SER A 74 -25.18 -10.47 -18.99
N GLY A 75 -25.07 -9.18 -19.33
CA GLY A 75 -24.44 -8.74 -20.58
C GLY A 75 -24.98 -7.46 -21.22
N SER A 76 -26.15 -6.95 -20.83
CA SER A 76 -26.69 -5.71 -21.42
C SER A 76 -25.94 -4.47 -20.93
N GLN A 77 -25.02 -3.97 -21.75
CA GLN A 77 -24.22 -2.78 -21.46
C GLN A 77 -25.12 -1.56 -21.25
N ARG A 78 -24.86 -0.78 -20.19
CA ARG A 78 -25.51 0.51 -19.97
C ARG A 78 -25.06 1.47 -21.07
N LEU A 79 -25.97 1.83 -21.97
CA LEU A 79 -25.70 2.78 -23.04
C LEU A 79 -25.91 4.21 -22.50
N PHE A 80 -24.92 5.06 -22.72
CA PHE A 80 -24.97 6.48 -22.39
C PHE A 80 -24.87 7.29 -23.67
N TRP A 81 -25.48 8.47 -23.68
CA TRP A 81 -25.31 9.41 -24.77
C TRP A 81 -23.93 10.05 -24.66
N ALA A 82 -23.00 9.64 -25.52
CA ALA A 82 -21.61 10.09 -25.47
C ALA A 82 -21.10 10.43 -26.88
N THR A 83 -20.15 11.37 -26.94
CA THR A 83 -19.34 11.61 -28.14
C THR A 83 -18.53 10.35 -28.50
N PRO A 84 -18.17 10.15 -29.79
CA PRO A 84 -17.33 9.02 -30.18
C PRO A 84 -15.99 9.03 -29.42
N ALA A 85 -15.58 7.86 -28.90
CA ALA A 85 -14.34 7.69 -28.14
C ALA A 85 -13.07 8.14 -28.90
N GLN A 86 -13.10 8.11 -30.22
CA GLN A 86 -12.00 8.55 -31.07
C GLN A 86 -12.57 9.24 -32.32
N GLY A 87 -12.29 10.53 -32.45
CA GLY A 87 -12.58 11.31 -33.67
C GLY A 87 -13.75 12.30 -33.57
N SER A 88 -13.98 13.03 -34.66
CA SER A 88 -15.13 13.91 -34.82
C SER A 88 -16.34 13.12 -35.33
N GLY A 89 -17.46 13.21 -34.63
CA GLY A 89 -18.72 12.58 -35.04
C GLY A 89 -19.87 12.97 -34.13
N THR A 90 -21.09 12.69 -34.59
CA THR A 90 -22.32 12.98 -33.85
C THR A 90 -22.39 12.09 -32.61
N PRO A 91 -22.69 12.63 -31.42
CA PRO A 91 -22.95 11.84 -30.22
C PRO A 91 -24.05 10.78 -30.46
N GLY A 92 -23.95 9.65 -29.76
CA GLY A 92 -24.92 8.56 -29.85
C GLY A 92 -24.97 7.72 -28.58
N LEU A 93 -25.95 6.82 -28.49
CA LEU A 93 -26.05 5.84 -27.39
C LEU A 93 -24.98 4.76 -27.57
N ARG A 94 -24.00 4.75 -26.66
CA ARG A 94 -22.91 3.77 -26.62
C ARG A 94 -22.46 3.52 -25.18
N SER A 95 -21.77 2.42 -24.97
CA SER A 95 -21.11 2.11 -23.71
C SER A 95 -19.99 3.13 -23.46
N ILE A 96 -19.93 3.70 -22.25
CA ILE A 96 -18.83 4.59 -21.84
C ILE A 96 -17.55 3.77 -21.82
N ALA A 97 -16.54 4.20 -22.58
CA ALA A 97 -15.19 3.70 -22.51
C ALA A 97 -14.36 4.55 -21.54
N VAL A 98 -13.19 4.05 -21.12
CA VAL A 98 -12.30 4.79 -20.20
C VAL A 98 -11.91 6.18 -20.76
N VAL A 99 -11.80 6.31 -22.09
CA VAL A 99 -11.51 7.58 -22.77
C VAL A 99 -12.64 8.61 -22.67
N ASP A 100 -13.86 8.16 -22.35
CA ASP A 100 -15.03 9.03 -22.17
C ASP A 100 -15.11 9.58 -20.71
N LEU A 101 -14.25 9.09 -19.80
CA LEU A 101 -14.17 9.58 -18.42
C LEU A 101 -13.17 10.75 -18.32
N PRO A 102 -13.47 11.80 -17.53
CA PRO A 102 -12.50 12.86 -17.27
C PRO A 102 -11.25 12.29 -16.60
N ASP A 103 -10.07 12.87 -16.89
CA ASP A 103 -8.77 12.38 -16.39
C ASP A 103 -8.71 12.18 -14.86
N SER A 104 -9.46 12.98 -14.11
CA SER A 104 -9.60 12.89 -12.66
C SER A 104 -10.33 11.64 -12.17
N VAL A 105 -11.08 10.97 -13.04
CA VAL A 105 -11.80 9.71 -12.77
C VAL A 105 -11.18 8.54 -13.55
N ALA A 106 -10.60 8.80 -14.72
CA ALA A 106 -9.90 7.79 -15.52
C ALA A 106 -8.65 7.23 -14.82
N ARG A 107 -8.01 8.02 -13.93
CA ARG A 107 -7.03 7.52 -12.96
C ARG A 107 -7.72 6.87 -11.77
N THR A 108 -8.42 5.78 -12.04
CA THR A 108 -8.76 4.85 -10.97
C THR A 108 -7.59 3.87 -10.85
N ASP A 109 -6.68 4.14 -9.90
CA ASP A 109 -5.69 3.18 -9.36
C ASP A 109 -6.40 2.02 -8.59
N ILE A 110 -7.52 1.52 -9.13
CA ILE A 110 -8.28 0.41 -8.59
C ILE A 110 -8.46 -0.59 -9.74
N GLY A 111 -7.53 -1.55 -9.79
CA GLY A 111 -7.73 -2.77 -10.55
C GLY A 111 -7.25 -2.76 -11.99
N GLN A 112 -6.10 -2.14 -12.31
CA GLN A 112 -5.30 -2.77 -13.36
C GLN A 112 -4.78 -4.09 -12.81
N ASP A 113 -5.20 -5.17 -13.44
CA ASP A 113 -4.55 -6.46 -13.35
C ASP A 113 -3.04 -6.27 -13.43
N TRP A 114 -2.37 -6.49 -12.29
CA TRP A 114 -0.91 -6.62 -12.19
C TRP A 114 -0.45 -7.95 -12.86
N THR A 115 -0.98 -8.26 -14.04
CA THR A 115 -0.45 -9.24 -14.98
C THR A 115 0.46 -8.57 -16.02
N ALA A 116 1.01 -7.41 -15.71
CA ALA A 116 2.34 -7.12 -16.18
C ALA A 116 3.28 -8.03 -15.37
N THR A 117 3.81 -9.07 -15.99
CA THR A 117 5.08 -9.66 -15.56
C THR A 117 6.19 -8.80 -16.14
N PRO A 118 6.67 -7.73 -15.48
CA PRO A 118 7.88 -7.08 -15.94
C PRO A 118 9.02 -8.06 -15.66
N ARG A 119 9.49 -8.71 -16.73
CA ARG A 119 10.71 -9.54 -16.69
C ARG A 119 11.94 -8.74 -16.22
N PHE A 120 11.89 -7.41 -16.28
CA PHE A 120 12.76 -6.47 -15.58
C PHE A 120 11.96 -5.20 -15.27
N GLY A 121 11.49 -5.03 -14.03
CA GLY A 121 10.75 -3.86 -13.59
C GLY A 121 11.55 -3.09 -12.55
N PHE A 122 11.98 -1.88 -12.88
CA PHE A 122 12.47 -0.94 -11.87
C PHE A 122 11.29 -0.51 -11.00
N ILE A 123 11.39 -0.69 -9.68
CA ILE A 123 10.44 -0.07 -8.75
C ILE A 123 10.80 1.41 -8.65
N GLN A 124 10.17 2.26 -9.48
CA GLN A 124 10.21 3.71 -9.34
C GLN A 124 9.08 4.15 -8.42
N SER A 125 9.28 3.99 -7.11
CA SER A 125 8.33 4.50 -6.10
C SER A 125 8.97 5.63 -5.30
N THR A 126 8.22 6.71 -5.02
CA THR A 126 8.63 7.73 -4.05
C THR A 126 8.79 7.14 -2.63
N GLY A 127 8.17 5.99 -2.36
CA GLY A 127 8.40 5.15 -1.19
C GLY A 127 7.60 3.86 -1.29
N ILE A 128 8.04 2.82 -0.57
CA ILE A 128 7.33 1.53 -0.48
C ILE A 128 6.53 1.54 0.84
N ARG A 129 5.20 1.48 0.74
CA ARG A 129 4.31 1.28 1.89
C ARG A 129 3.84 -0.17 1.91
N SER A 130 4.51 -1.01 2.69
CA SER A 130 4.10 -2.38 2.96
C SER A 130 3.68 -2.55 4.42
N ARG A 131 2.93 -3.62 4.70
CA ARG A 131 2.72 -4.08 6.07
C ARG A 131 3.95 -4.89 6.50
N ASN A 132 4.23 -4.88 7.81
CA ASN A 132 5.29 -5.71 8.37
C ASN A 132 4.99 -7.19 8.07
N ASN A 133 6.01 -7.91 7.58
CA ASN A 133 6.01 -9.37 7.42
C ASN A 133 4.87 -9.96 6.57
N ILE A 134 4.64 -9.41 5.36
CA ILE A 134 3.72 -10.03 4.38
C ILE A 134 4.51 -10.45 3.15
N ALA A 135 4.65 -11.76 2.96
CA ALA A 135 5.23 -12.38 1.77
C ALA A 135 4.13 -13.12 0.97
N TYR A 136 4.08 -12.90 -0.35
CA TYR A 136 3.25 -13.66 -1.28
C TYR A 136 4.16 -14.28 -2.36
N GLY A 137 4.36 -15.60 -2.30
CA GLY A 137 5.15 -16.36 -3.28
C GLY A 137 6.50 -16.86 -2.75
N PRO A 138 7.23 -17.67 -3.55
CA PRO A 138 8.44 -18.37 -3.11
C PRO A 138 9.69 -17.48 -3.01
N ASN A 139 9.75 -16.40 -3.81
CA ASN A 139 10.87 -15.46 -3.80
C ASN A 139 10.41 -14.10 -3.28
N TYR A 140 10.92 -13.65 -2.15
CA TYR A 140 10.47 -12.43 -1.50
C TYR A 140 11.59 -11.75 -0.72
N ILE A 141 11.54 -10.41 -0.72
CA ILE A 141 12.34 -9.57 0.17
C ILE A 141 11.39 -9.05 1.25
N THR A 142 11.70 -9.29 2.52
CA THR A 142 10.89 -8.82 3.64
C THR A 142 11.74 -8.02 4.61
N PHE A 143 11.28 -6.80 4.90
CA PHE A 143 11.79 -5.98 5.99
C PHE A 143 10.86 -6.17 7.19
N GLU A 144 11.38 -6.83 8.21
CA GLU A 144 10.67 -7.05 9.47
C GLU A 144 11.10 -5.98 10.47
N TRP A 145 10.13 -5.23 11.00
CA TRP A 145 10.39 -4.15 11.96
C TRP A 145 9.85 -4.51 13.34
N THR A 146 10.75 -4.91 14.23
CA THR A 146 10.44 -5.20 15.65
C THR A 146 11.22 -4.23 16.55
N SER A 147 12.29 -4.71 17.18
CA SER A 147 13.23 -3.89 17.97
C SER A 147 14.41 -3.37 17.14
N GLY A 148 14.58 -3.91 15.94
CA GLY A 148 15.49 -3.48 14.90
C GLY A 148 14.90 -3.87 13.54
N MET A 149 15.60 -3.50 12.46
CA MET A 149 15.21 -3.88 11.11
C MET A 149 15.88 -5.20 10.75
N ARG A 150 15.11 -6.26 10.46
CA ARG A 150 15.64 -7.50 9.90
C ARG A 150 15.32 -7.60 8.42
N MET A 151 16.25 -8.11 7.63
CA MET A 151 16.05 -8.33 6.21
C MET A 151 16.04 -9.83 5.92
N TRP A 152 14.95 -10.29 5.31
CA TRP A 152 14.79 -11.66 4.85
C TRP A 152 14.75 -11.68 3.33
N VAL A 153 15.47 -12.62 2.73
CA VAL A 153 15.44 -12.89 1.28
C VAL A 153 15.17 -14.37 1.10
N ASP A 154 14.08 -14.73 0.43
CA ASP A 154 13.69 -16.10 0.10
C ASP A 154 13.66 -17.02 1.34
N GLY A 155 13.16 -16.49 2.45
CA GLY A 155 13.09 -17.18 3.74
C GLY A 155 14.39 -17.20 4.55
N MET A 156 15.48 -16.60 4.05
CA MET A 156 16.76 -16.52 4.76
C MET A 156 16.95 -15.14 5.39
N ASN A 157 17.25 -15.09 6.69
CA ASN A 157 17.63 -13.83 7.36
C ASN A 157 19.05 -13.45 6.94
N VAL A 158 19.18 -12.32 6.25
CA VAL A 158 20.46 -11.78 5.75
C VAL A 158 21.11 -10.84 6.77
N GLY A 159 20.36 -10.37 7.77
CA GLY A 159 20.92 -9.57 8.85
C GLY A 159 19.89 -8.74 9.60
N THR A 160 20.32 -8.28 10.78
CA THR A 160 19.60 -7.32 11.61
C THR A 160 20.40 -6.02 11.70
N ILE A 161 19.73 -4.88 11.53
CA ILE A 161 20.28 -3.55 11.76
C ILE A 161 19.53 -2.93 12.94
N ALA A 162 20.24 -2.72 14.04
CA ALA A 162 19.71 -2.11 15.27
C ALA A 162 20.61 -0.96 15.75
N THR A 163 20.48 0.22 15.13
CA THR A 163 21.34 1.38 15.39
C THR A 163 20.76 2.38 16.40
N VAL A 164 19.54 2.16 16.89
CA VAL A 164 18.86 3.12 17.77
C VAL A 164 19.49 3.11 19.16
N SER A 165 19.92 4.29 19.66
CA SER A 165 20.62 4.42 20.95
C SER A 165 19.94 5.31 21.99
N ASP A 166 18.71 5.77 21.75
CA ASP A 166 18.01 6.71 22.62
C ASP A 166 17.79 6.13 24.05
N PRO A 167 18.22 6.83 25.11
CA PRO A 167 18.10 6.34 26.49
C PRO A 167 16.65 6.22 26.97
N ARG A 168 15.67 6.82 26.28
CA ARG A 168 14.24 6.70 26.62
C ARG A 168 13.64 5.36 26.20
N ILE A 169 14.28 4.66 25.28
CA ILE A 169 13.82 3.35 24.78
C ILE A 169 14.74 2.20 25.22
N LYS A 170 15.77 2.49 26.01
CA LYS A 170 16.73 1.53 26.58
C LYS A 170 16.65 1.56 28.11
N HIS A 171 16.70 0.40 28.73
CA HIS A 171 16.68 0.23 30.19
C HIS A 171 17.84 -0.67 30.62
N LEU A 172 18.13 -0.72 31.94
CA LEU A 172 19.21 -1.55 32.53
C LEU A 172 20.60 -1.23 31.98
N TRP A 173 21.00 0.04 32.08
CA TRP A 173 22.36 0.45 31.73
C TRP A 173 23.34 -0.01 32.79
N GLU A 174 24.24 -0.90 32.40
CA GLU A 174 25.32 -1.40 33.24
C GLU A 174 26.68 -1.07 32.62
N THR A 175 27.64 -0.78 33.48
CA THR A 175 29.03 -0.56 33.04
C THR A 175 29.67 -1.92 32.79
N VAL A 176 30.17 -2.13 31.58
CA VAL A 176 30.98 -3.31 31.26
C VAL A 176 32.32 -3.23 31.99
N GLY A 177 32.63 -4.30 32.74
CA GLY A 177 33.89 -4.47 33.48
C GLY A 177 35.09 -4.74 32.57
N PRO A 178 36.30 -4.91 33.13
CA PRO A 178 37.48 -5.25 32.35
C PRO A 178 37.43 -6.69 31.81
N GLY A 179 38.08 -6.94 30.67
CA GLY A 179 38.17 -8.25 30.02
C GLY A 179 38.14 -8.19 28.49
N ASP A 180 37.70 -7.06 27.92
CA ASP A 180 37.50 -6.91 26.47
C ASP A 180 38.83 -7.09 25.70
N LEU A 181 39.97 -6.67 26.26
CA LEU A 181 41.27 -6.86 25.61
C LEU A 181 41.64 -8.34 25.47
N ALA A 182 41.40 -9.15 26.50
CA ALA A 182 41.70 -10.58 26.46
C ALA A 182 40.84 -11.28 25.39
N ASP A 183 39.56 -10.93 25.34
CA ASP A 183 38.61 -11.46 24.37
C ASP A 183 39.00 -11.10 22.93
N VAL A 184 39.32 -9.82 22.67
CA VAL A 184 39.77 -9.37 21.34
C VAL A 184 41.05 -10.07 20.89
N LEU A 185 41.99 -10.33 21.81
CA LEU A 185 43.24 -11.03 21.49
C LEU A 185 43.04 -12.53 21.24
N SER A 186 41.91 -13.11 21.67
CA SER A 186 41.61 -14.53 21.48
C SER A 186 41.10 -14.85 20.06
N VAL A 187 40.58 -13.86 19.33
CA VAL A 187 39.99 -14.05 17.99
C VAL A 187 40.87 -13.47 16.90
N VAL A 188 41.06 -14.23 15.82
CA VAL A 188 41.89 -13.80 14.68
C VAL A 188 41.04 -13.61 13.43
N PRO A 189 41.13 -12.46 12.73
CA PRO A 189 40.47 -12.27 11.44
C PRO A 189 40.98 -13.28 10.40
N LYS A 190 40.06 -13.89 9.66
CA LYS A 190 40.34 -14.87 8.61
C LYS A 190 40.04 -14.28 7.23
N THR A 191 40.59 -14.93 6.22
CA THR A 191 40.20 -14.67 4.83
C THR A 191 39.35 -15.81 4.29
N TRP A 192 38.32 -15.49 3.52
CA TRP A 192 37.33 -16.46 3.06
C TRP A 192 36.73 -16.06 1.70
N ARG A 193 36.04 -17.02 1.08
CA ARG A 193 35.24 -16.88 -0.14
C ARG A 193 33.90 -17.58 0.10
N PHE A 194 32.87 -17.20 -0.63
CA PHE A 194 31.61 -17.92 -0.56
C PHE A 194 31.78 -19.36 -1.07
N ARG A 195 31.01 -20.27 -0.48
CA ARG A 195 30.76 -21.60 -1.06
C ARG A 195 29.51 -21.49 -1.93
N ASP A 196 29.43 -22.29 -2.99
CA ASP A 196 28.23 -22.42 -3.79
C ASP A 196 27.15 -23.19 -3.01
N ILE A 197 26.19 -22.46 -2.45
CA ILE A 197 25.07 -23.00 -1.69
C ILE A 197 23.92 -22.00 -1.66
N ALA A 198 22.70 -22.46 -1.97
CA ALA A 198 21.49 -21.65 -1.95
C ALA A 198 21.65 -20.33 -2.76
N ILE A 199 21.45 -19.17 -2.12
CA ILE A 199 21.58 -17.85 -2.76
C ILE A 199 23.04 -17.34 -2.80
N TRP A 200 24.00 -18.08 -2.25
CA TRP A 200 25.41 -17.71 -2.19
C TRP A 200 26.21 -18.48 -3.23
N SER A 201 27.09 -17.77 -3.93
CA SER A 201 27.99 -18.34 -4.93
C SER A 201 29.39 -17.73 -4.82
N ASP A 202 30.42 -18.52 -5.10
CA ASP A 202 31.79 -18.04 -5.16
C ASP A 202 31.97 -17.05 -6.32
N ASP A 203 32.17 -15.79 -5.99
CA ASP A 203 32.33 -14.68 -6.94
C ASP A 203 33.80 -14.39 -7.28
N GLY A 204 34.74 -15.22 -6.83
CA GLY A 204 36.18 -14.96 -7.02
C GLY A 204 36.79 -13.99 -6.01
N VAL A 205 35.98 -13.34 -5.17
CA VAL A 205 36.44 -12.26 -4.29
C VAL A 205 36.82 -12.81 -2.92
N ARG A 206 38.10 -12.69 -2.57
CA ARG A 206 38.59 -13.00 -1.22
C ARG A 206 38.26 -11.87 -0.26
N ARG A 207 37.48 -12.20 0.77
CA ARG A 207 37.05 -11.27 1.84
C ARG A 207 37.87 -11.52 3.10
N ARG A 208 37.96 -10.50 3.96
CA ARG A 208 38.54 -10.60 5.31
C ARG A 208 37.45 -10.28 6.32
N SER A 209 37.21 -11.20 7.26
CA SER A 209 36.28 -11.00 8.37
C SER A 209 36.56 -12.02 9.48
N PHE A 210 35.66 -12.14 10.44
CA PHE A 210 35.70 -13.15 11.50
C PHE A 210 34.86 -14.38 11.16
N ASN A 211 35.09 -15.47 11.87
CA ASN A 211 34.17 -16.60 11.91
C ASN A 211 33.15 -16.35 13.02
N SER A 212 31.86 -16.49 12.73
CA SER A 212 30.80 -16.16 13.69
C SER A 212 30.77 -17.12 14.88
N ASN A 213 31.06 -18.41 14.70
CA ASN A 213 31.08 -19.38 15.80
C ASN A 213 32.21 -19.06 16.80
N GLU A 214 33.38 -18.63 16.32
CA GLU A 214 34.48 -18.19 17.19
C GLU A 214 34.13 -16.93 17.97
N LEU A 215 33.39 -15.99 17.35
CA LEU A 215 32.92 -14.81 18.05
C LEU A 215 31.86 -15.16 19.11
N GLU A 216 30.95 -16.08 18.80
CA GLU A 216 29.92 -16.54 19.72
C GLU A 216 30.51 -17.28 20.94
N ASP A 217 31.56 -18.08 20.74
CA ASP A 217 32.28 -18.77 21.83
C ASP A 217 32.94 -17.78 22.81
N VAL A 218 33.34 -16.60 22.31
CA VAL A 218 33.94 -15.54 23.12
C VAL A 218 32.87 -14.70 23.81
N ASP A 219 31.88 -14.26 23.04
CA ASP A 219 30.76 -13.48 23.56
C ASP A 219 29.56 -13.61 22.61
N PRO A 220 28.45 -14.22 23.07
CA PRO A 220 27.30 -14.48 22.23
C PRO A 220 26.61 -13.19 21.74
N THR A 221 26.88 -12.03 22.36
CA THR A 221 26.31 -10.74 21.91
C THR A 221 26.96 -10.20 20.63
N LEU A 222 28.11 -10.75 20.21
CA LEU A 222 28.83 -10.33 19.00
C LEU A 222 28.19 -10.86 17.71
N VAL A 223 27.22 -11.76 17.83
CA VAL A 223 26.54 -12.41 16.71
C VAL A 223 25.03 -12.37 16.89
N SER A 224 24.32 -12.65 15.81
CA SER A 224 22.87 -12.80 15.79
C SER A 224 22.47 -14.01 14.96
N GLY A 225 21.47 -14.77 15.44
CA GLY A 225 21.07 -16.05 14.89
C GLY A 225 21.77 -17.22 15.56
N ASP A 226 21.20 -18.41 15.39
CA ASP A 226 21.68 -19.62 16.06
C ASP A 226 22.79 -20.31 15.27
N ARG A 227 23.73 -20.91 15.99
CA ARG A 227 24.80 -21.73 15.43
C ARG A 227 24.22 -22.90 14.64
N ASP A 228 24.75 -23.12 13.44
CA ASP A 228 24.38 -24.23 12.54
C ASP A 228 22.85 -24.32 12.27
N ALA A 229 22.14 -23.20 12.39
CA ALA A 229 20.73 -23.13 12.08
C ALA A 229 20.46 -23.54 10.63
N VAL A 230 19.30 -24.15 10.40
CA VAL A 230 18.81 -24.49 9.06
C VAL A 230 17.46 -23.83 8.85
N ASN A 231 17.21 -23.41 7.62
CA ASN A 231 15.92 -22.89 7.22
C ASN A 231 14.90 -24.05 7.19
N GLU A 232 13.83 -23.91 7.95
CA GLU A 232 12.77 -24.93 8.09
C GLU A 232 12.05 -25.26 6.78
N PHE A 233 12.01 -24.32 5.82
CA PHE A 233 11.27 -24.49 4.57
C PHE A 233 12.01 -25.33 3.52
N ASN A 234 13.35 -25.28 3.49
CA ASN A 234 14.15 -25.88 2.41
C ASN A 234 15.39 -26.64 2.91
N GLY A 235 15.64 -26.67 4.21
CA GLY A 235 16.78 -27.34 4.84
C GLY A 235 18.15 -26.71 4.50
N THR A 236 18.18 -25.54 3.85
CA THR A 236 19.44 -24.85 3.55
C THR A 236 20.00 -24.20 4.81
N PRO A 237 21.33 -23.97 4.91
CA PRO A 237 21.90 -23.27 6.06
C PRO A 237 21.28 -21.89 6.25
N GLN A 238 20.91 -21.58 7.49
CA GLN A 238 20.47 -20.27 7.93
C GLN A 238 21.69 -19.56 8.55
N PRO A 239 22.22 -18.50 7.93
CA PRO A 239 23.47 -17.90 8.35
C PRO A 239 23.33 -17.21 9.72
N GLN A 240 24.32 -17.43 10.57
CA GLN A 240 24.59 -16.59 11.73
C GLN A 240 25.30 -15.32 11.25
N ASN A 241 24.85 -14.17 11.71
CA ASN A 241 25.35 -12.87 11.29
C ASN A 241 26.21 -12.24 12.39
N ILE A 242 27.26 -11.53 12.01
CA ILE A 242 28.08 -10.75 12.94
C ILE A 242 27.36 -9.43 13.23
N ASP A 243 27.31 -9.01 14.49
CA ASP A 243 26.86 -7.67 14.87
C ASP A 243 28.07 -6.71 14.87
N PRO A 244 28.22 -5.86 13.84
CA PRO A 244 29.38 -4.98 13.74
C PRO A 244 29.42 -3.92 14.84
N LEU A 245 28.27 -3.50 15.39
CA LEU A 245 28.24 -2.50 16.46
C LEU A 245 28.69 -3.11 17.79
N ALA A 246 28.28 -4.35 18.07
CA ALA A 246 28.76 -5.07 19.24
C ALA A 246 30.27 -5.31 19.16
N VAL A 247 30.79 -5.74 18.01
CA VAL A 247 32.24 -5.89 17.77
C VAL A 247 32.97 -4.56 17.96
N CYS A 248 32.46 -3.46 17.39
CA CYS A 248 33.07 -2.14 17.59
C CYS A 248 33.05 -1.70 19.06
N SER A 249 31.98 -1.98 19.80
CA SER A 249 31.88 -1.67 21.23
C SER A 249 32.95 -2.42 22.04
N LYS A 250 33.17 -3.70 21.73
CA LYS A 250 34.19 -4.52 22.39
C LYS A 250 35.61 -4.07 22.07
N LEU A 251 35.88 -3.72 20.81
CA LEU A 251 37.14 -3.10 20.40
C LEU A 251 37.41 -1.77 21.13
N TRP A 252 36.37 -0.97 21.37
CA TRP A 252 36.49 0.27 22.14
C TRP A 252 36.87 0.00 23.61
N GLY A 253 36.25 -1.00 24.24
CA GLY A 253 36.60 -1.44 25.58
C GLY A 253 38.05 -1.93 25.69
N ALA A 254 38.47 -2.80 24.75
CA ALA A 254 39.84 -3.30 24.66
C ALA A 254 40.86 -2.17 24.51
N LEU A 255 40.58 -1.17 23.66
CA LEU A 255 41.45 0.00 23.49
C LEU A 255 41.57 0.81 24.78
N ARG A 256 40.47 0.97 25.53
CA ARG A 256 40.50 1.67 26.82
C ARG A 256 41.37 0.92 27.83
N GLU A 257 41.26 -0.40 27.88
CA GLU A 257 42.09 -1.24 28.74
C GLU A 257 43.57 -1.14 28.37
N GLU A 258 43.90 -1.25 27.08
CA GLU A 258 45.27 -1.13 26.59
C GLU A 258 45.86 0.26 26.90
N ALA A 259 45.10 1.33 26.64
CA ALA A 259 45.53 2.70 26.94
C ALA A 259 45.79 2.89 28.43
N THR A 260 44.92 2.35 29.29
CA THR A 260 45.09 2.41 30.75
C THR A 260 46.36 1.68 31.20
N ALA A 261 46.61 0.48 30.65
CA ALA A 261 47.81 -0.29 30.94
C ALA A 261 49.08 0.43 30.45
N ARG A 262 49.04 1.05 29.27
CA ARG A 262 50.15 1.82 28.70
C ARG A 262 50.51 3.03 29.56
N MET A 263 49.52 3.81 30.00
CA MET A 263 49.74 4.95 30.89
C MET A 263 50.40 4.52 32.21
N ALA A 264 49.94 3.41 32.80
CA ALA A 264 50.53 2.88 34.03
C ALA A 264 51.98 2.38 33.83
N LEU A 265 52.31 1.83 32.66
CA LEU A 265 53.67 1.42 32.31
C LEU A 265 54.59 2.62 32.11
N GLU A 266 54.11 3.66 31.42
CA GLU A 266 54.85 4.92 31.21
C GLU A 266 55.18 5.60 32.54
N GLU A 267 54.23 5.63 33.48
CA GLU A 267 54.47 6.16 34.84
C GLU A 267 55.55 5.38 35.60
N ARG A 268 55.49 4.05 35.58
CA ARG A 268 56.50 3.19 36.22
C ARG A 268 57.88 3.39 35.61
N LEU A 269 57.94 3.53 34.29
CA LEU A 269 59.18 3.73 33.56
C LEU A 269 59.80 5.09 33.93
N ALA A 270 59.00 6.15 34.01
CA ALA A 270 59.47 7.47 34.47
C ALA A 270 60.07 7.43 35.89
N VAL A 271 59.45 6.68 36.82
CA VAL A 271 59.98 6.48 38.18
C VAL A 271 61.33 5.75 38.16
N LEU A 272 61.44 4.69 37.36
CA LEU A 272 62.67 3.91 37.22
C LEU A 272 63.81 4.73 36.60
N GLU A 273 63.51 5.54 35.57
CA GLU A 273 64.49 6.42 34.94
C GLU A 273 64.97 7.51 35.90
N ALA A 274 64.08 8.10 36.71
CA ALA A 274 64.48 9.06 37.74
C ALA A 274 65.41 8.42 38.80
N ALA A 275 65.14 7.18 39.20
CA ALA A 275 65.95 6.45 40.16
C ALA A 275 67.34 6.06 39.62
N SER A 276 67.44 5.70 38.33
CA SER A 276 68.72 5.31 37.71
C SER A 276 69.66 6.49 37.48
N HIS A 277 69.14 7.68 37.19
CA HIS A 277 69.95 8.89 37.00
C HIS A 277 70.40 9.56 38.31
N GLY A 278 69.73 9.29 39.44
CA GLY A 278 70.13 9.78 40.76
C GLY A 278 71.28 9.01 41.42
N GLY A 279 71.64 7.82 40.90
CA GLY A 279 72.68 6.94 41.46
C GLY A 279 74.10 7.16 40.93
N SER A 280 74.30 8.05 39.96
CA SER A 280 75.60 8.38 39.40
C SER A 280 76.06 9.77 39.86
N SER A 281 76.68 9.86 41.04
CA SER A 281 77.61 10.94 41.37
C SER A 281 78.72 10.37 42.28
N PRO A 282 80.00 10.51 41.90
CA PRO A 282 81.15 10.12 42.72
C PRO A 282 81.39 11.04 43.92
#